data_AF-A0A800BWM2-F1
#
_entry.id   AF-A0A800BWM2-F1
#
_cell.length_a   1.000
_cell.length_b   1.000
_cell.length_c   1.000
_cell.angle_alpha   90.00
_cell.angle_beta   90.00
_cell.angle_gamma   90.00
#
_symmetry.space_group_name_H-M   'P 1'
#
loop_
_entity.id
_entity.type
_entity.pdbx_description
1 polymer ?
#
loop_
_entity_poly.entity_id
_entity_poly.type
_entity_poly.pdbx_seq_one_letter_code
_entity_poly.pdbx_strand_id
1 'polypeptide(L)' 'ETRTVFAGIKSAYSPEQLEGKLVVMVANLKPRKMRFGISEGMVLAGQDGTLSLIQPERNLKPGSKVS' A
#
# COMPACT_ATOMS: atom_id res chain seq x y z
N GLU A 1 -10.38 -0.75 -10.61
CA GLU A 1 -10.21 -2.18 -10.30
C GLU A 1 -9.76 -2.31 -8.86
N THR A 2 -10.37 -3.20 -8.08
CA THR A 2 -9.98 -3.44 -6.69
C THR A 2 -8.96 -4.58 -6.69
N ARG A 3 -7.79 -4.35 -6.09
CA ARG A 3 -6.70 -5.34 -6.01
C ARG A 3 -6.42 -5.71 -4.57
N THR A 4 -6.08 -6.98 -4.34
CA THR A 4 -5.69 -7.43 -3.01
C THR A 4 -4.18 -7.31 -2.83
N VAL A 5 -3.76 -6.54 -1.83
CA VAL A 5 -2.34 -6.34 -1.52
C VAL A 5 -2.10 -6.63 -0.05
N PHE A 6 -1.10 -7.46 0.24
CA PHE A 6 -0.67 -7.75 1.60
C PHE A 6 0.55 -6.90 1.95
N ALA A 7 0.49 -6.19 3.07
CA ALA A 7 1.57 -5.32 3.55
C ALA A 7 1.89 -5.57 5.02
N GLY A 8 3.18 -5.59 5.37
CA GLY A 8 3.68 -5.81 6.73
C GLY A 8 3.64 -4.55 7.61
N ILE A 9 2.50 -3.86 7.68
CA ILE A 9 2.38 -2.52 8.32
C ILE A 9 1.71 -2.54 9.70
N LYS A 10 1.43 -3.74 10.22
CA LYS A 10 0.67 -3.94 11.48
C LYS A 10 1.33 -3.28 12.71
N SER A 11 2.65 -3.13 12.71
CA SER A 11 3.38 -2.54 13.84
C SER A 11 3.22 -1.01 13.94
N ALA A 12 2.78 -0.34 12.87
CA ALA A 12 2.74 1.12 12.82
C ALA A 12 1.35 1.71 12.61
N TYR A 13 0.38 0.93 12.13
CA TYR A 13 -0.96 1.43 11.82
C TYR A 13 -2.06 0.51 12.36
N SER A 14 -3.11 1.11 12.94
CA SER A 14 -4.38 0.41 13.20
C SER A 14 -5.24 0.35 11.94
N PRO A 15 -6.18 -0.60 11.84
CA PRO A 15 -7.10 -0.68 10.70
C PRO A 15 -7.88 0.62 10.45
N GLU A 16 -8.35 1.30 11.49
CA GLU A 16 -9.15 2.54 11.32
C GLU A 16 -8.34 3.68 10.70
N GLN A 17 -7.01 3.70 10.90
CA GLN A 17 -6.14 4.72 10.33
C GLN A 17 -5.89 4.53 8.83
N LEU A 18 -6.23 3.37 8.27
CA LEU A 18 -6.02 3.04 6.86
C LEU A 18 -7.27 3.25 6.00
N GLU A 19 -8.45 3.33 6.62
CA GLU A 19 -9.69 3.60 5.89
C GLU A 19 -9.65 4.98 5.24
N GLY A 20 -9.92 5.04 3.93
CA GLY A 20 -9.89 6.29 3.17
C GLY A 20 -8.50 6.88 2.90
N LYS A 21 -7.41 6.25 3.37
CA LYS A 21 -6.05 6.73 3.08
C LYS A 21 -5.63 6.40 1.65
N LEU A 22 -5.05 7.39 0.97
CA LEU A 22 -4.30 7.17 -0.26
C LEU A 22 -2.88 6.69 0.05
N VAL A 23 -2.43 5.68 -0.69
CA VAL A 23 -1.09 5.11 -0.60
C VAL A 23 -0.52 4.89 -1.99
N VAL A 24 0.80 4.92 -2.10
CA VAL A 24 1.48 4.52 -3.33
C VAL A 24 1.64 3.00 -3.37
N MET A 25 1.25 2.39 -4.49
CA MET A 25 1.46 0.97 -4.73
C MET A 25 2.19 0.71 -6.06
N VAL A 26 3.00 -0.34 -6.06
CA VAL A 26 3.61 -0.89 -7.27
C VAL A 26 2.65 -1.91 -7.87
N ALA A 27 2.09 -1.57 -9.03
CA ALA A 27 1.01 -2.32 -9.69
C ALA A 27 1.48 -3.22 -10.85
N ASN A 28 2.76 -3.19 -11.21
CA ASN A 28 3.34 -3.95 -12.33
C ASN A 28 4.00 -5.27 -11.91
N LEU A 29 3.88 -5.67 -10.65
CA LEU A 29 4.47 -6.89 -10.14
C LEU A 29 3.61 -8.10 -10.49
N LYS A 30 4.26 -9.23 -10.75
CA LYS A 30 3.57 -10.51 -10.91
C LYS A 30 2.89 -10.87 -9.58
N PRO A 31 1.64 -11.37 -9.60
CA PRO A 31 0.97 -11.81 -8.39
C PRO A 31 1.82 -12.83 -7.63
N ARG A 32 2.04 -12.60 -6.33
CA ARG A 32 2.84 -13.49 -5.48
C ARG A 32 1.96 -14.14 -4.44
N LYS A 33 2.02 -15.48 -4.35
CA LYS A 33 1.34 -16.23 -3.30
C LYS A 33 2.05 -15.97 -1.95
N MET A 34 1.28 -15.47 -1.00
CA MET A 34 1.67 -15.26 0.40
C MET A 34 0.86 -16.18 1.32
N ARG A 35 1.21 -16.21 2.61
CA ARG A 35 0.54 -17.06 3.61
C ARG A 35 -0.97 -16.84 3.70
N PHE A 36 -1.45 -15.64 3.36
CA PHE A 36 -2.85 -15.22 3.51
C PHE A 36 -3.64 -15.16 2.19
N GLY A 37 -3.00 -15.43 1.05
CA GLY A 37 -3.63 -15.29 -0.26
C GLY A 37 -2.67 -14.85 -1.35
N ILE A 38 -3.20 -14.33 -2.45
CA ILE A 38 -2.40 -13.79 -3.57
C ILE A 38 -2.27 -12.28 -3.39
N SER A 39 -1.03 -11.78 -3.30
CA SER A 39 -0.75 -10.34 -3.34
C SER A 39 -0.56 -9.91 -4.79
N GLU A 40 -1.38 -8.97 -5.25
CA GLU A 40 -1.39 -8.45 -6.63
C GLU A 40 -0.59 -7.14 -6.79
N GLY A 41 0.18 -6.79 -5.76
CA GLY A 41 0.99 -5.58 -5.73
C GLY A 41 1.80 -5.47 -4.45
N MET A 42 2.39 -4.29 -4.27
CA MET A 42 3.17 -3.94 -3.09
C MET A 42 2.89 -2.49 -2.72
N VAL A 43 2.53 -2.23 -1.47
CA VAL A 43 2.43 -0.85 -0.94
C VAL A 43 3.84 -0.36 -0.61
N LEU A 44 4.15 0.89 -0.96
CA LEU A 44 5.43 1.50 -0.64
C LEU A 44 5.37 2.23 0.70
N ALA A 45 6.38 1.96 1.52
CA ALA A 45 6.60 2.59 2.81
C ALA A 45 8.10 2.88 3.00
N GLY A 46 8.41 3.98 3.67
CA GLY A 46 9.75 4.26 4.18
C GLY A 46 9.86 3.87 5.64
N GLN A 47 11.06 3.52 6.09
CA GLN A 47 11.33 3.27 7.51
C GLN A 47 12.60 4.00 7.91
N ASP A 48 12.47 4.91 8.87
CA ASP A 48 13.59 5.53 9.59
C ASP A 48 13.21 5.56 11.08
N GLY A 49 13.54 4.47 11.77
CA GLY A 49 12.96 4.14 13.08
C GLY A 49 11.49 3.67 12.97
N THR A 50 10.59 4.58 12.62
CA THR A 50 9.14 4.32 12.48
C THR A 50 8.76 4.09 11.02
N LEU A 51 7.91 3.10 10.78
CA LEU A 51 7.37 2.81 9.44
C LEU A 51 6.36 3.89 9.03
N SER A 52 6.59 4.49 7.87
CA SER A 52 5.74 5.54 7.30
C SER A 52 5.28 5.17 5.90
N LEU A 53 3.96 5.14 5.68
CA LEU A 53 3.37 4.95 4.35
C LEU A 53 3.67 6.14 3.45
N ILE A 54 4.03 5.87 2.20
CA ILE A 54 4.19 6.93 1.20
C ILE A 54 2.81 7.33 0.69
N GLN A 55 2.48 8.60 0.89
CA GLN A 55 1.21 9.18 0.50
C GLN A 55 1.45 10.33 -0.49
N PRO A 56 0.55 10.55 -1.47
CA PRO A 56 0.60 11.74 -2.28
C PRO A 56 0.30 12.99 -1.44
N GLU A 57 0.95 14.12 -1.77
CA GLU A 57 0.72 15.42 -1.12
C GLU A 57 -0.72 15.92 -1.31
N ARG A 58 -1.36 15.53 -2.42
CA ARG A 58 -2.72 15.92 -2.77
C ARG A 58 -3.63 14.71 -2.89
N ASN A 59 -4.93 14.95 -2.74
CA ASN A 59 -5.93 13.92 -2.97
C ASN A 59 -6.01 13.61 -4.47
N LEU A 60 -5.43 12.48 -4.88
CA LEU A 60 -5.42 12.02 -6.26
C LEU A 60 -6.47 10.94 -6.48
N LYS A 61 -6.93 10.79 -7.72
CA LYS A 61 -7.83 9.70 -8.08
C LYS A 61 -7.09 8.36 -7.92
N PRO A 62 -7.68 7.34 -7.26
CA PRO A 62 -7.10 6.01 -7.22
C PRO A 62 -6.77 5.50 -8.63
N GLY A 63 -5.55 5.02 -8.83
CA GLY A 63 -5.04 4.59 -10.14
C GLY A 63 -4.29 5.68 -10.92
N SER A 64 -4.15 6.91 -10.40
CA SER A 64 -3.24 7.90 -10.94
C SER A 64 -1.81 7.35 -11.02
N LYS A 65 -1.15 7.54 -12.17
CA LYS A 65 0.24 7.13 -12.39
C LYS A 65 1.17 8.01 -11.56
N VAL A 66 2.11 7.38 -10.86
CA VAL A 66 3.21 8.07 -10.17
C VAL A 66 4.31 8.35 -11.20
N SER A 67 4.81 9.59 -11.22
CA SER A 67 5.85 10.09 -12.14
C SER A 67 7.08 10.53 -11.37
#